data_AF-A0A7J9CIC7-F1
#
_entry.id   AF-A0A7J9CIC7-F1
#
_cell.length_a   1.000
_cell.length_b   1.000
_cell.length_c   1.000
_cell.angle_alpha   90.00
_cell.angle_beta   90.00
_cell.angle_gamma   90.00
#
_symmetry.space_group_name_H-M   'P 1'
#
loop_
_entity.id
_entity.type
_entity.pdbx_description
1 polymer ?
#
loop_
_entity_poly.entity_id
_entity_poly.type
_entity_poly.pdbx_seq_one_letter_code
_entity_poly.pdbx_strand_id
1 'polypeptide(L)' 'MQHRTGCLVGCLRKMQRWYLSSIFDEYQRFAGAKARVSDQRFIERFDVSSSRR' A
#
# COMPACT_ATOMS: atom_id res chain seq x y z
N MET A 1 12.51 4.84 8.32
CA MET A 1 11.55 3.96 9.04
C MET A 1 10.12 3.96 8.46
N GLN A 2 9.70 4.95 7.65
CA GLN A 2 8.38 4.96 6.98
C GLN A 2 8.15 3.86 5.92
N HIS A 3 9.22 3.29 5.34
CA HIS A 3 9.11 2.25 4.31
C HIS A 3 8.52 0.92 4.82
N ARG A 4 8.57 0.65 6.13
CA ARG A 4 8.02 -0.61 6.70
C ARG A 4 6.54 -0.51 7.04
N THR A 5 6.06 0.65 7.48
CA THR A 5 4.64 0.87 7.81
C THR A 5 3.79 0.96 6.55
N GLY A 6 4.26 1.65 5.50
CA GLY A 6 3.51 1.80 4.24
C GLY A 6 3.28 0.46 3.52
N CYS A 7 4.28 -0.42 3.53
CA CYS A 7 4.12 -1.78 3.01
C CYS A 7 3.08 -2.57 3.81
N LEU A 8 3.18 -2.57 5.15
CA LEU A 8 2.27 -3.36 5.99
C LEU A 8 0.80 -2.94 5.85
N VAL A 9 0.54 -1.63 5.77
CA VAL A 9 -0.81 -1.08 5.53
C VAL A 9 -1.30 -1.43 4.13
N GLY A 10 -0.44 -1.32 3.09
CA GLY A 10 -0.76 -1.75 1.74
C GLY A 10 -1.14 -3.23 1.65
N CYS A 11 -0.40 -4.11 2.35
CA CYS A 11 -0.70 -5.54 2.44
C CYS A 11 -2.05 -5.80 3.13
N LEU A 12 -2.28 -5.13 4.27
CA LEU A 12 -3.49 -5.32 5.08
C LEU A 12 -4.75 -4.84 4.35
N ARG A 13 -4.67 -3.70 3.65
CA ARG A 13 -5.77 -3.19 2.83
C ARG A 13 -6.06 -4.08 1.60
N LYS A 14 -5.02 -4.64 0.98
CA LYS A 14 -5.18 -5.57 -0.14
C LYS A 14 -5.74 -6.93 0.32
N MET A 15 -5.48 -7.39 1.55
CA MET A 15 -6.19 -8.53 2.18
C MET A 15 -7.67 -8.24 2.43
N GLN A 16 -8.02 -7.01 2.81
CA GLN A 16 -9.40 -6.57 3.01
C GLN A 16 -10.20 -6.39 1.69
N ARG A 17 -9.62 -6.75 0.54
CA ARG A 17 -10.19 -6.56 -0.82
C ARG A 17 -10.56 -5.10 -1.12
N TRP A 18 -9.81 -4.14 -0.57
CA TRP A 18 -10.02 -2.74 -0.95
C TRP A 18 -9.60 -2.51 -2.40
N TYR A 19 -10.34 -1.63 -3.08
CA TYR A 19 -9.95 -1.18 -4.42
C TYR A 19 -8.62 -0.43 -4.34
N LEU A 20 -7.72 -0.70 -5.29
CA LEU A 20 -6.40 -0.05 -5.37
C LEU A 20 -6.50 1.48 -5.32
N SER A 21 -7.54 2.04 -5.94
CA SER A 21 -7.86 3.47 -5.92
C SER A 21 -8.04 4.02 -4.50
N SER A 22 -8.75 3.30 -3.63
CA SER A 22 -8.95 3.68 -2.22
C SER A 22 -7.65 3.56 -1.41
N ILE A 23 -6.81 2.58 -1.73
CA ILE A 23 -5.50 2.40 -1.07
C ILE A 23 -4.55 3.55 -1.46
N PHE A 24 -4.58 4.00 -2.71
CA PHE A 24 -3.77 5.13 -3.18
C PHE A 24 -4.24 6.45 -2.59
N ASP A 25 -5.56 6.68 -2.50
CA ASP A 25 -6.10 7.88 -1.84
C ASP A 25 -5.66 7.95 -0.37
N GLU A 26 -5.78 6.84 0.36
CA GLU A 26 -5.32 6.73 1.75
C GLU A 26 -3.80 6.95 1.85
N TYR A 27 -3.00 6.30 1.00
CA TYR A 27 -1.55 6.46 0.98
C TYR A 27 -1.14 7.92 0.69
N GLN A 28 -1.78 8.59 -0.27
CA GLN A 28 -1.49 10.00 -0.55
C GLN A 28 -1.87 10.90 0.62
N ARG A 29 -3.00 10.63 1.28
CA ARG A 29 -3.43 11.36 2.48
C ARG A 29 -2.41 11.23 3.62
N PHE A 30 -1.85 10.04 3.83
CA PHE A 30 -0.88 9.79 4.89
C PHE A 30 0.54 10.27 4.55
N ALA A 31 0.99 10.10 3.30
CA ALA A 31 2.34 10.47 2.88
C ALA A 31 2.46 11.97 2.55
N GLY A 32 1.35 12.64 2.20
CA GLY A 32 1.31 14.06 1.87
C GLY A 32 2.37 14.46 0.84
N ALA A 33 3.14 15.51 1.12
CA ALA A 33 4.22 15.99 0.25
C ALA A 33 5.39 15.01 0.06
N LYS A 34 5.43 13.90 0.81
CA LYS A 34 6.45 12.85 0.69
C LYS A 34 5.97 11.64 -0.11
N ALA A 35 4.76 11.68 -0.66
CA ALA A 35 4.22 10.61 -1.49
C ALA A 35 5.11 10.39 -2.73
N ARG A 36 5.54 9.14 -2.96
CA ARG A 36 6.35 8.79 -4.13
C ARG A 36 5.60 7.81 -5.02
N VAL A 37 5.67 8.02 -6.33
CA VAL A 37 5.10 7.10 -7.34
C VAL A 37 5.72 5.69 -7.21
N SER A 38 6.99 5.62 -6.82
CA SER A 38 7.67 4.34 -6.56
C SER A 38 6.99 3.51 -5.46
N ASP A 39 6.45 4.15 -4.43
CA ASP A 39 5.75 3.47 -3.35
C ASP A 39 4.37 2.98 -3.81
N GLN A 40 3.66 3.76 -4.64
CA GLN A 40 2.39 3.34 -5.24
C GLN A 40 2.58 2.11 -6.15
N ARG A 41 3.62 2.10 -6.98
CA ARG A 41 3.99 0.93 -7.81
C ARG A 41 4.35 -0.29 -6.98
N PHE A 42 4.96 -0.11 -5.81
CA PHE A 42 5.26 -1.20 -4.91
C PHE A 42 3.97 -1.81 -4.33
N ILE A 43 3.03 -0.96 -3.88
CA ILE A 43 1.71 -1.39 -3.36
C ILE A 43 0.91 -2.14 -4.44
N GLU A 44 0.92 -1.64 -5.69
CA GLU A 44 0.27 -2.28 -6.83
C GLU A 44 0.79 -3.70 -7.06
N ARG A 45 2.12 -3.85 -7.13
CA ARG A 45 2.81 -5.11 -7.40
C ARG A 45 2.87 -6.07 -6.21
N PHE A 46 2.51 -5.63 -5.01
CA PHE A 46 2.57 -6.45 -3.82
C PHE A 46 1.55 -7.59 -3.88
N ASP A 47 1.99 -8.82 -4.03
CA ASP A 47 1.11 -9.97 -4.12
C ASP A 47 0.75 -10.53 -2.73
N VAL A 48 -0.52 -10.36 -2.34
CA VAL A 48 -1.07 -10.78 -1.03
C VAL A 48 -1.24 -12.30 -0.92
N SER A 49 -1.25 -13.03 -2.05
CA SER A 49 -1.43 -14.49 -2.02
C SER A 49 -0.28 -15.21 -1.31
N SER A 50 0.89 -14.56 -1.22
CA SER A 50 2.07 -15.06 -0.51
C SER A 50 1.90 -15.19 1.02
N SER A 51 0.94 -14.47 1.63
CA SER A 51 0.65 -14.56 3.07
C SER A 51 -0.48 -15.54 3.42
N ARG A 52 -0.99 -16.31 2.46
CA ARG A 52 -1.97 -17.38 2.69
C ARG A 52 -1.28 -18.76 2.71
N ARG A 53 -0.22 -18.89 3.51
CA ARG A 53 0.33 -20.19 3.93
C ARG A 53 0.22 -20.32 5.43
#